data_AF-A0AAW2NAI0-F1
#
_entry.id   AF-A0AAW2NAI0-F1
#
_cell.length_a   1.000
_cell.length_b   1.000
_cell.length_c   1.000
_cell.angle_alpha   90.00
_cell.angle_beta   90.00
_cell.angle_gamma   90.00
#
_symmetry.space_group_name_H-M   'P 1'
#
loop_
_entity.id
_entity.type
_entity.pdbx_description
1 polymer ?
#
loop_
_entity_poly.entity_id
_entity_poly.type
_entity_poly.pdbx_seq_one_letter_code
_entity_poly.pdbx_strand_id
1 'polypeptide(L)'
;MTTDLVAVQHTMAENDCCMKGPGYASPLDAMSGPRETLLYVTCFYTGTGRQKADYLATVDVDPSSPTYSKVVHRLRMPYVGDELHHSGWNACSSCHADPLAARRFLVLPCLLSGRIYVTDIQKDLKAPTLHKVIEPHDIIEKTGLGYPHTAHCLASGDIMVSCLGDKEGNAQGSGFFC
;
A
#
# COMPACT_ATOMS: atom_id res chain seq x y z
N MET A 1 1.55 2.61 15.55
CA MET A 1 1.76 3.71 14.58
C MET A 1 1.02 3.30 13.33
N THR A 2 -0.13 3.91 13.03
CA THR A 2 -0.85 3.70 11.78
C THR A 2 -0.13 4.47 10.68
N THR A 3 0.27 3.79 9.59
CA THR A 3 0.77 4.46 8.39
C THR A 3 -0.43 4.95 7.59
N ASP A 4 -0.68 6.25 7.58
CA ASP A 4 -1.71 6.86 6.72
C ASP A 4 -1.16 6.99 5.30
N LEU A 5 -1.80 6.31 4.33
CA LEU A 5 -1.47 6.48 2.92
C LEU A 5 -2.54 7.30 2.22
N VAL A 6 -2.05 8.39 1.63
CA VAL A 6 -2.81 9.43 0.97
C VAL A 6 -3.07 9.06 -0.50
N ALA A 7 -4.35 9.06 -0.90
CA ALA A 7 -4.73 9.04 -2.31
C ALA A 7 -5.00 10.47 -2.78
N VAL A 8 -4.28 10.89 -3.80
CA VAL A 8 -4.52 12.15 -4.49
C VAL A 8 -5.28 11.86 -5.78
N GLN A 9 -6.39 12.54 -5.97
CA GLN A 9 -7.17 12.48 -7.21
C GLN A 9 -6.44 13.29 -8.28
N HIS A 10 -5.56 12.65 -9.06
CA HIS A 10 -4.98 13.30 -10.23
C HIS A 10 -6.05 13.35 -11.34
N THR A 11 -6.61 14.54 -11.58
CA THR A 11 -7.27 14.83 -12.85
C THR A 11 -6.25 14.65 -13.96
N MET A 12 -6.59 13.90 -15.02
CA MET A 12 -5.77 13.83 -16.21
C MET A 12 -5.57 15.25 -16.74
N ALA A 13 -4.35 15.78 -16.66
CA ALA A 13 -4.02 17.06 -17.25
C ALA A 13 -3.96 16.86 -18.77
N GLU A 14 -4.80 17.61 -19.49
CA GLU A 14 -4.75 17.71 -20.94
C GLU A 14 -3.41 18.32 -21.39
N ASN A 15 -2.77 17.67 -22.38
CA ASN A 15 -1.72 18.19 -23.26
C ASN A 15 -0.53 18.92 -22.59
N ASP A 16 0.31 18.21 -21.86
CA ASP A 16 1.73 18.60 -21.70
C ASP A 16 2.61 17.65 -22.52
N CYS A 17 3.52 18.21 -23.33
CA CYS A 17 4.34 17.51 -24.33
C CYS A 17 5.33 16.49 -23.71
N CYS A 18 5.38 16.43 -22.37
CA CYS A 18 6.25 15.58 -21.59
C CYS A 18 5.37 14.72 -20.67
N MET A 19 5.03 13.51 -21.09
CA MET A 19 4.41 12.52 -20.19
C MET A 19 5.36 12.31 -19.01
N LYS A 20 4.96 12.69 -17.81
CA LYS A 20 5.74 12.49 -16.58
C LYS A 20 5.17 11.30 -15.81
N GLY A 21 6.04 10.53 -15.16
CA GLY A 21 5.66 9.45 -14.26
C GLY A 21 4.93 9.94 -13.02
N PRO A 22 4.56 9.03 -12.10
CA PRO A 22 3.71 9.37 -10.97
C PRO A 22 4.41 10.28 -9.96
N GLY A 23 3.63 11.07 -9.24
CA GLY A 23 4.13 11.93 -8.17
C GLY A 23 4.81 13.20 -8.67
N TYR A 24 5.89 13.59 -7.99
CA TYR A 24 6.49 14.92 -8.10
C TYR A 24 8.02 14.84 -8.22
N ALA A 25 8.65 15.75 -8.96
CA ALA A 25 10.09 15.77 -9.17
C ALA A 25 10.89 16.13 -7.90
N SER A 26 10.30 16.89 -6.98
CA SER A 26 10.95 17.35 -5.76
C SER A 26 9.97 17.43 -4.58
N PRO A 27 10.48 17.49 -3.32
CA PRO A 27 9.65 17.75 -2.15
C PRO A 27 8.89 19.09 -2.22
N LEU A 28 9.48 20.14 -2.80
CA LEU A 28 8.82 21.45 -2.93
C LEU A 28 7.60 21.38 -3.88
N ASP A 29 7.73 20.63 -4.98
CA ASP A 29 6.63 20.38 -5.90
C ASP A 29 5.53 19.55 -5.20
N ALA A 30 5.91 18.56 -4.39
CA ALA A 30 4.97 17.75 -3.63
C ALA A 30 4.19 18.57 -2.58
N MET A 31 4.84 19.52 -1.92
CA MET A 31 4.19 20.44 -0.97
C MET A 31 3.19 21.38 -1.65
N SER A 32 3.38 21.66 -2.94
CA SER A 32 2.50 22.49 -3.75
C SER A 32 1.40 21.67 -4.46
N GLY A 33 1.41 20.34 -4.29
CA GLY A 33 0.42 19.44 -4.86
C GLY A 33 -0.98 19.63 -4.27
N PRO A 34 -2.02 19.14 -4.95
CA PRO A 34 -3.37 19.16 -4.41
C PRO A 34 -3.45 18.37 -3.10
N ARG A 35 -4.32 18.84 -2.21
CA ARG A 35 -4.64 18.14 -0.97
C ARG A 35 -5.32 16.80 -1.26
N GLU A 36 -5.08 15.84 -0.39
CA GLU A 36 -5.73 14.55 -0.43
C GLU A 36 -7.23 14.64 -0.19
N THR A 37 -7.96 13.74 -0.83
CA THR A 37 -9.42 13.58 -0.65
C THR A 37 -9.78 12.22 -0.06
N LEU A 38 -8.85 11.26 -0.07
CA LEU A 38 -9.03 9.92 0.49
C LEU A 38 -7.79 9.46 1.27
N LEU A 39 -8.03 8.71 2.33
CA LEU A 39 -7.01 7.93 3.06
C LEU A 39 -7.32 6.44 2.98
N TYR A 40 -6.28 5.62 2.80
CA TYR A 40 -6.36 4.18 2.96
C TYR A 40 -5.68 3.80 4.27
N VAL A 41 -6.42 3.12 5.15
CA VAL A 41 -5.99 2.80 6.51
C VAL A 41 -6.05 1.29 6.73
N THR A 42 -4.92 0.70 7.12
CA THR A 42 -4.85 -0.70 7.54
C THR A 42 -5.58 -0.87 8.87
N CYS A 43 -6.48 -1.85 8.94
CA CYS A 43 -7.26 -2.15 10.14
C CYS A 43 -7.18 -3.64 10.42
N PHE A 44 -6.69 -4.02 11.61
CA PHE A 44 -6.52 -5.42 11.98
C PHE A 44 -7.32 -5.79 13.24
N TYR A 45 -7.74 -7.05 13.30
CA TYR A 45 -8.38 -7.65 14.48
C TYR A 45 -7.46 -8.58 15.25
N THR A 46 -6.29 -8.93 14.69
CA THR A 46 -5.25 -9.69 15.39
C THR A 46 -4.96 -9.07 16.76
N GLY A 47 -4.89 -9.90 17.81
CA GLY A 47 -4.69 -9.45 19.18
C GLY A 47 -5.92 -8.90 19.91
N THR A 48 -7.05 -8.68 19.22
CA THR A 48 -8.28 -8.12 19.83
C THR A 48 -9.24 -9.18 20.41
N GLY A 49 -8.94 -10.47 20.24
CA GLY A 49 -9.84 -11.58 20.59
C GLY A 49 -11.00 -11.80 19.61
N ARG A 50 -11.12 -11.00 18.55
CA ARG A 50 -12.15 -11.14 17.52
C ARG A 50 -11.66 -12.02 16.38
N GLN A 51 -12.38 -13.11 16.10
CA GLN A 51 -12.13 -14.00 14.97
C GLN A 51 -12.71 -13.42 13.66
N LYS A 52 -12.09 -12.33 13.17
CA LYS A 52 -12.49 -11.64 11.94
C LYS A 52 -11.26 -11.31 11.12
N ALA A 53 -11.40 -11.35 9.79
CA ALA A 53 -10.37 -10.93 8.87
C ALA A 53 -10.10 -9.43 8.99
N ASP A 54 -8.83 -9.07 8.78
CA ASP A 54 -8.38 -7.69 8.69
C ASP A 54 -8.99 -7.03 7.44
N TYR A 55 -8.92 -5.70 7.36
CA TYR A 55 -9.48 -4.97 6.24
C TYR A 55 -8.73 -3.66 5.97
N LEU A 56 -8.80 -3.21 4.71
CA LEU A 56 -8.40 -1.88 4.31
C LEU A 56 -9.63 -0.96 4.37
N ALA A 57 -9.57 0.10 5.17
CA ALA A 57 -10.59 1.12 5.23
C ALA A 57 -10.27 2.26 4.25
N THR A 58 -11.24 2.69 3.46
CA THR A 58 -11.16 3.93 2.70
C THR A 58 -11.91 5.02 3.45
N VAL A 59 -11.22 6.09 3.83
CA VAL A 59 -11.76 7.23 4.57
C VAL A 59 -11.84 8.44 3.65
N ASP A 60 -13.00 9.07 3.59
CA ASP A 60 -13.18 10.33 2.88
C ASP A 60 -12.75 11.51 3.74
N VAL A 61 -11.76 12.25 3.25
CA VAL A 61 -11.13 13.37 3.96
C VAL A 61 -11.24 14.69 3.20
N ASP A 62 -12.06 14.75 2.15
CA ASP A 62 -12.41 15.99 1.48
C ASP A 62 -13.42 16.78 2.32
N PRO A 63 -13.07 17.98 2.86
CA PRO A 63 -13.97 18.78 3.67
C PRO A 63 -15.26 19.22 2.97
N SER A 64 -15.27 19.21 1.63
CA SER A 64 -16.44 19.55 0.82
C SER A 64 -17.37 18.36 0.57
N SER A 65 -16.93 17.14 0.88
CA SER A 65 -17.69 15.91 0.65
C SER A 65 -18.80 15.73 1.70
N PRO A 66 -20.01 15.26 1.32
CA PRO A 66 -21.07 14.89 2.27
C PRO A 66 -20.69 13.69 3.16
N THR A 67 -19.64 12.96 2.78
CA THR A 67 -19.06 11.84 3.52
C THR A 67 -17.76 12.19 4.22
N TYR A 68 -17.40 13.48 4.34
CA TYR A 68 -16.22 13.92 5.07
C TYR A 68 -16.12 13.27 6.47
N SER A 69 -14.92 12.81 6.81
CA SER A 69 -14.59 12.14 8.07
C SER A 69 -15.34 10.80 8.30
N LYS A 70 -15.74 10.13 7.22
CA LYS A 70 -16.39 8.80 7.29
C LYS A 70 -15.60 7.74 6.54
N VAL A 71 -15.68 6.51 7.06
CA VAL A 71 -15.25 5.31 6.33
C VAL A 71 -16.28 5.02 5.24
N VAL A 72 -15.90 5.28 3.99
CA VAL A 72 -16.77 5.10 2.80
C VAL A 72 -16.70 3.70 2.23
N HIS A 73 -15.62 2.95 2.50
CA HIS A 73 -15.48 1.56 2.05
C HIS A 73 -14.63 0.73 3.00
N ARG A 74 -14.86 -0.60 3.00
CA ARG A 74 -14.05 -1.58 3.73
C ARG A 74 -13.81 -2.79 2.83
N LEU A 75 -12.58 -2.90 2.32
CA LEU A 75 -12.13 -4.09 1.61
C LEU A 75 -11.62 -5.10 2.64
N ARG A 76 -12.41 -6.16 2.90
CA ARG A 76 -12.04 -7.23 3.84
C ARG A 76 -11.08 -8.21 3.18
N MET A 77 -10.04 -8.60 3.89
CA MET A 77 -9.10 -9.62 3.45
C MET A 77 -9.74 -11.02 3.55
N PRO A 78 -9.27 -11.99 2.75
CA PRO A 78 -9.84 -13.34 2.73
C PRO A 78 -9.52 -14.18 3.97
N TYR A 79 -8.44 -13.87 4.71
CA TYR A 79 -7.95 -14.70 5.82
C TYR A 79 -7.97 -13.98 7.16
N VAL A 80 -8.01 -14.75 8.25
CA VAL A 80 -7.96 -14.25 9.64
C VAL A 80 -6.54 -14.40 10.18
N GLY A 81 -6.11 -13.46 11.02
CA GLY A 81 -4.81 -13.54 11.70
C GLY A 81 -3.63 -13.07 10.85
N ASP A 82 -3.88 -12.25 9.83
CA ASP A 82 -2.83 -11.69 8.97
C ASP A 82 -1.96 -10.65 9.69
N GLU A 83 -2.60 -9.77 10.47
CA GLU A 83 -2.00 -8.54 10.99
C GLU A 83 -1.52 -7.61 9.86
N LEU A 84 -2.48 -7.01 9.14
CA LEU A 84 -2.19 -5.86 8.28
C LEU A 84 -1.48 -4.77 9.10
N HIS A 85 -0.24 -4.46 8.76
CA HIS A 85 0.62 -3.62 9.61
C HIS A 85 0.97 -2.31 8.91
N HIS A 86 1.93 -2.36 7.98
CA HIS A 86 2.34 -1.25 7.14
C HIS A 86 1.75 -1.38 5.72
N SER A 87 1.94 -0.34 4.91
CA SER A 87 1.52 -0.34 3.52
C SER A 87 2.46 0.53 2.67
N GLY A 88 2.47 0.30 1.35
CA GLY A 88 3.25 1.07 0.40
C GLY A 88 2.65 1.07 -1.00
N TRP A 89 3.04 2.02 -1.83
CA TRP A 89 2.61 2.09 -3.24
C TRP A 89 3.55 1.30 -4.15
N ASN A 90 3.01 0.73 -5.23
CA ASN A 90 3.83 0.08 -6.27
C ASN A 90 4.77 1.06 -7.00
N ALA A 91 4.32 2.31 -7.17
CA ALA A 91 5.10 3.37 -7.79
C ALA A 91 4.80 4.71 -7.13
N CYS A 92 5.81 5.56 -7.04
CA CYS A 92 5.73 6.86 -6.39
C CYS A 92 6.65 7.86 -7.09
N SER A 93 6.96 8.99 -6.45
CA SER A 93 7.84 10.02 -7.00
C SER A 93 9.23 9.50 -7.41
N SER A 94 9.70 8.37 -6.88
CA SER A 94 10.92 7.71 -7.35
C SER A 94 10.87 7.33 -8.83
N CYS A 95 9.67 7.11 -9.38
CA CYS A 95 9.42 6.77 -10.77
C CYS A 95 9.01 8.00 -11.61
N HIS A 96 9.20 9.23 -11.12
CA HIS A 96 8.70 10.44 -11.79
C HIS A 96 9.23 10.63 -13.22
N ALA A 97 10.43 10.12 -13.51
CA ALA A 97 11.02 10.17 -14.85
C ALA A 97 10.52 9.06 -15.81
N ASP A 98 9.74 8.09 -15.31
CA ASP A 98 9.21 6.99 -16.11
C ASP A 98 7.72 7.22 -16.45
N PRO A 99 7.39 7.60 -17.71
CA PRO A 99 6.01 7.83 -18.13
C PRO A 99 5.14 6.57 -18.16
N LEU A 100 5.74 5.37 -18.11
CA LEU A 100 5.01 4.10 -18.11
C LEU A 100 4.63 3.67 -16.69
N ALA A 101 5.27 4.24 -15.66
CA ALA A 101 4.95 3.95 -14.27
C ALA A 101 3.62 4.58 -13.86
N ALA A 102 2.87 3.89 -13.00
CA ALA A 102 1.61 4.40 -12.45
C ALA A 102 1.47 4.03 -10.97
N ARG A 103 1.13 5.01 -10.13
CA ARG A 103 0.71 4.78 -8.74
C ARG A 103 -0.71 4.21 -8.76
N ARG A 104 -0.82 2.88 -8.69
CA ARG A 104 -2.08 2.16 -8.90
C ARG A 104 -2.33 1.07 -7.87
N PHE A 105 -1.30 0.36 -7.45
CA PHE A 105 -1.46 -0.75 -6.54
C PHE A 105 -0.96 -0.37 -5.15
N LEU A 106 -1.77 -0.66 -4.16
CA LEU A 106 -1.38 -0.55 -2.76
C LEU A 106 -1.00 -1.94 -2.25
N VAL A 107 0.26 -2.03 -1.79
CA VAL A 107 0.92 -3.23 -1.29
C VAL A 107 0.79 -3.27 0.22
N LEU A 108 0.27 -4.37 0.73
CA LEU A 108 -0.11 -4.55 2.13
C LEU A 108 0.59 -5.79 2.72
N PRO A 109 1.80 -5.62 3.29
CA PRO A 109 2.44 -6.67 4.07
C PRO A 109 1.64 -7.05 5.33
N CYS A 110 1.52 -8.35 5.57
CA CYS A 110 0.86 -8.94 6.73
C CYS A 110 1.91 -9.50 7.67
N LEU A 111 2.05 -8.87 8.84
CA LEU A 111 3.19 -9.10 9.72
C LEU A 111 3.23 -10.53 10.25
N LEU A 112 2.10 -11.08 10.70
CA LEU A 112 2.10 -12.40 11.34
C LEU A 112 1.92 -13.56 10.37
N SER A 113 1.06 -13.41 9.36
CA SER A 113 0.86 -14.51 8.42
C SER A 113 2.01 -14.66 7.44
N GLY A 114 2.79 -13.60 7.19
CA GLY A 114 3.81 -13.59 6.15
C GLY A 114 3.27 -13.27 4.75
N ARG A 115 1.97 -13.03 4.61
CA ARG A 115 1.30 -12.78 3.32
C ARG A 115 1.52 -11.35 2.85
N ILE A 116 1.44 -11.13 1.54
CA ILE A 116 1.33 -9.77 0.98
C ILE A 116 0.08 -9.69 0.11
N TYR A 117 -0.78 -8.72 0.40
CA TYR A 117 -1.89 -8.38 -0.48
C TYR A 117 -1.52 -7.23 -1.40
N VAL A 118 -1.97 -7.32 -2.65
CA VAL A 118 -1.91 -6.24 -3.62
C VAL A 118 -3.33 -5.83 -3.92
N THR A 119 -3.64 -4.57 -3.70
CA THR A 119 -4.98 -4.00 -3.95
C THR A 119 -4.91 -3.00 -5.09
N ASP A 120 -5.92 -2.98 -5.94
CA ASP A 120 -6.03 -2.10 -7.12
C ASP A 120 -7.08 -1.02 -6.88
N ILE A 121 -6.68 0.23 -7.14
CA ILE A 121 -7.53 1.41 -7.00
C ILE A 121 -7.98 2.00 -8.35
N GLN A 122 -7.54 1.42 -9.48
CA GLN A 122 -7.75 2.03 -10.80
C GLN A 122 -9.23 2.20 -11.16
N LYS A 123 -10.07 1.20 -10.84
CA LYS A 123 -11.49 1.20 -11.21
C LYS A 123 -12.30 2.19 -10.38
N ASP A 124 -12.05 2.25 -9.08
CA ASP A 124 -12.74 3.12 -8.15
C ASP A 124 -11.81 3.41 -6.94
N LEU A 125 -11.40 4.68 -6.81
CA LEU A 125 -10.58 5.13 -5.69
C LEU A 125 -11.31 4.98 -4.34
N LYS A 126 -12.64 5.10 -4.33
CA LYS A 126 -13.43 4.96 -3.09
C LYS A 126 -13.62 3.50 -2.71
N ALA A 127 -13.54 2.56 -3.66
CA ALA A 127 -13.76 1.14 -3.44
C ALA A 127 -12.64 0.28 -4.06
N PRO A 128 -11.44 0.24 -3.45
CA PRO A 128 -10.34 -0.61 -3.89
C PRO A 128 -10.75 -2.09 -3.94
N THR A 129 -10.12 -2.85 -4.84
CA THR A 129 -10.37 -4.29 -4.98
C THR A 129 -9.10 -5.11 -4.76
N LEU A 130 -9.25 -6.33 -4.23
CA LEU A 130 -8.12 -7.25 -4.13
C LEU A 130 -7.67 -7.68 -5.54
N HIS A 131 -6.39 -7.44 -5.85
CA HIS A 131 -5.80 -7.75 -7.15
C HIS A 131 -4.98 -9.04 -7.12
N LYS A 132 -4.15 -9.20 -6.10
CA LYS A 132 -3.26 -10.37 -5.96
C LYS A 132 -3.01 -10.69 -4.51
N VAL A 133 -2.80 -11.97 -4.24
CA VAL A 133 -2.28 -12.49 -2.97
C VAL A 133 -0.93 -13.14 -3.24
N ILE A 134 0.08 -12.80 -2.47
CA ILE A 134 1.38 -13.49 -2.46
C ILE A 134 1.43 -14.30 -1.17
N GLU A 135 1.45 -15.62 -1.31
CA GLU A 135 1.35 -16.51 -0.15
C GLU A 135 2.69 -16.61 0.60
N PRO A 136 2.66 -16.84 1.93
CA PRO A 136 3.87 -16.85 2.75
C PRO A 136 4.92 -17.87 2.28
N HIS A 137 4.48 -19.05 1.85
CA HIS A 137 5.37 -20.11 1.37
C HIS A 137 6.21 -19.67 0.16
N ASP A 138 5.63 -18.92 -0.79
CA ASP A 138 6.35 -18.40 -1.96
C ASP A 138 7.48 -17.44 -1.55
N ILE A 139 7.25 -16.62 -0.52
CA ILE A 139 8.23 -15.65 -0.02
C ILE A 139 9.35 -16.39 0.71
N ILE A 140 8.98 -17.30 1.61
CA ILE A 140 9.94 -18.07 2.41
C ILE A 140 10.82 -18.95 1.51
N GLU A 141 10.24 -19.65 0.54
CA GLU A 141 11.00 -20.53 -0.36
C GLU A 141 11.99 -19.76 -1.24
N LYS A 142 11.63 -18.55 -1.67
CA LYS A 142 12.48 -17.74 -2.57
C LYS A 142 13.54 -16.92 -1.84
N THR A 143 13.25 -16.50 -0.61
CA THR A 143 14.06 -15.49 0.08
C THR A 143 14.63 -15.97 1.41
N GLY A 144 14.04 -17.00 2.01
CA GLY A 144 14.31 -17.39 3.40
C GLY A 144 13.76 -16.42 4.45
N LEU A 145 13.10 -15.34 4.03
CA LEU A 145 12.59 -14.27 4.89
C LEU A 145 11.12 -14.50 5.26
N GLY A 146 10.74 -14.00 6.44
CA GLY A 146 9.38 -13.99 6.97
C GLY A 146 9.06 -12.65 7.67
N TYR A 147 7.83 -12.51 8.15
CA TYR A 147 7.37 -11.31 8.85
C TYR A 147 7.57 -10.01 8.03
N PRO A 148 6.96 -9.92 6.84
CA PRO A 148 7.08 -8.76 5.97
C PRO A 148 6.42 -7.54 6.63
N HIS A 149 7.07 -6.40 6.54
CA HIS A 149 6.73 -5.20 7.31
C HIS A 149 6.57 -4.00 6.38
N THR A 150 7.65 -3.32 6.00
CA THR A 150 7.57 -2.07 5.23
C THR A 150 7.70 -2.35 3.74
N ALA A 151 6.80 -1.80 2.91
CA ALA A 151 6.90 -1.83 1.46
C ALA A 151 7.27 -0.44 0.90
N HIS A 152 8.23 -0.39 -0.03
CA HIS A 152 8.68 0.84 -0.68
C HIS A 152 8.90 0.64 -2.19
N CYS A 153 8.32 1.54 -2.98
CA CYS A 153 8.59 1.73 -4.41
C CYS A 153 10.06 2.16 -4.63
N LEU A 154 10.74 1.52 -5.58
CA LEU A 154 12.07 1.90 -6.05
C LEU A 154 12.01 2.59 -7.42
N ALA A 155 13.05 3.35 -7.77
CA ALA A 155 13.15 3.99 -9.09
C ALA A 155 13.32 2.99 -10.24
N SER A 156 13.74 1.74 -9.96
CA SER A 156 13.83 0.66 -10.93
C SER A 156 12.46 0.14 -11.40
N GLY A 157 11.38 0.48 -10.68
CA GLY A 157 10.06 -0.12 -10.86
C GLY A 157 9.79 -1.31 -9.94
N ASP A 158 10.81 -1.79 -9.20
CA ASP A 158 10.66 -2.83 -8.20
C ASP A 158 10.02 -2.30 -6.91
N ILE A 159 9.50 -3.22 -6.10
CA ILE A 159 8.91 -2.93 -4.79
C ILE A 159 9.75 -3.65 -3.74
N MET A 160 10.50 -2.89 -2.95
CA MET A 160 11.28 -3.44 -1.86
C MET A 160 10.40 -3.68 -0.63
N VAL A 161 10.46 -4.87 -0.05
CA VAL A 161 9.75 -5.23 1.18
C VAL A 161 10.74 -5.65 2.26
N SER A 162 10.68 -5.00 3.41
CA SER A 162 11.48 -5.37 4.59
C SER A 162 10.85 -6.54 5.35
N CYS A 163 11.67 -7.38 5.95
CA CYS A 163 11.28 -8.55 6.73
C CYS A 163 11.98 -8.54 8.09
N LEU A 164 11.26 -8.89 9.16
CA LEU A 164 11.79 -8.83 10.53
C LEU A 164 12.53 -10.10 10.97
N GLY A 165 12.40 -11.21 10.25
CA GLY A 165 13.07 -12.47 10.60
C GLY A 165 12.97 -13.52 9.51
N ASP A 166 13.42 -14.73 9.83
CA ASP A 166 13.22 -15.92 8.99
C ASP A 166 11.86 -16.59 9.25
N LYS A 167 11.64 -17.77 8.64
CA LYS A 167 10.41 -18.57 8.83
C LYS A 167 10.23 -19.06 10.27
N GLU A 168 11.30 -19.18 11.04
CA GLU A 168 11.26 -19.55 12.47
C GLU A 168 11.08 -18.34 13.39
N GLY A 169 11.14 -17.11 12.85
CA GLY A 169 11.05 -15.88 13.62
C GLY A 169 12.38 -15.45 14.26
N ASN A 170 13.52 -15.99 13.81
CA ASN A 170 14.82 -15.53 14.29
C ASN A 170 15.20 -14.20 13.63
N ALA A 171 15.67 -13.26 14.46
CA ALA A 171 16.09 -11.94 14.00
C ALA A 171 17.32 -11.96 13.08
N GLN A 172 18.15 -13.02 13.09
CA GLN A 172 19.27 -13.15 12.16
C GLN A 172 18.81 -13.26 10.70
N GLY A 173 17.55 -13.65 10.46
CA GLY A 173 16.92 -13.68 9.14
C GLY A 173 16.26 -12.37 8.73
N SER A 174 16.50 -11.23 9.41
CA SER A 174 15.95 -9.95 8.99
C SER A 174 16.61 -9.45 7.69
N GLY A 175 15.85 -8.83 6.80
CA GLY A 175 16.38 -8.39 5.51
C GLY A 175 15.36 -7.69 4.63
N PHE A 176 15.67 -7.56 3.33
CA PHE A 176 14.79 -6.99 2.32
C PHE A 176 14.78 -7.87 1.08
N PHE A 177 13.66 -7.91 0.37
CA PHE A 177 13.57 -8.48 -0.97
C PHE A 177 12.85 -7.52 -1.92
N CYS A 178 13.08 -7.70 -3.23
CA CYS A 178 12.45 -6.94 -4.31
C CYS A 178 11.71 -7.87 -5.26
#